data_AF-A0AAV5EVF1-F1
#
_entry.id   AF-A0AAV5EVF1-F1
#
_cell.length_a   1.000
_cell.length_b   1.000
_cell.length_c   1.000
_cell.angle_alpha   90.00
_cell.angle_beta   90.00
_cell.angle_gamma   90.00
#
_symmetry.space_group_name_H-M   'P 1'
#
loop_
_entity.id
_entity.type
_entity.pdbx_description
1 polymer ?
#
loop_
_entity_poly.entity_id
_entity_poly.type
_entity_poly.pdbx_seq_one_letter_code
_entity_poly.pdbx_strand_id
1 'polypeptide(L)'
;MAAETCAPRPLFGGAISTTFPVRFQDVSDIRQVPDHQEVFVDPARDESLIFELLDLKSEVDDAGSALWFLRDIANEQDAGDIMVVEHSGTLELSGLRFGEGPVVAGTAVGQLKCTLLRINKFTVDIEILENSQLEFTLAKHWLKDAYVAQIFAVSKGRQGREAQNIVRLYLANIRLKNAGTDVVITAYEPLLINPLSESARAVASGPAVPAQQAGCLPISEIFKLAVMNFNVHDWNLFNGGQ
;
A
#
# COMPACT_ATOMS: atom_id res chain seq x y z
N MET A 1 8.22 -9.64 -24.83
CA MET A 1 7.37 -8.83 -23.93
C MET A 1 8.17 -7.60 -23.55
N ALA A 2 7.67 -6.40 -23.84
CA ALA A 2 8.35 -5.18 -23.41
C ALA A 2 8.33 -5.16 -21.87
N ALA A 3 9.48 -4.93 -21.24
CA ALA A 3 9.52 -4.71 -19.80
C ALA A 3 8.63 -3.50 -19.49
N GLU A 4 7.77 -3.63 -18.49
CA GLU A 4 6.94 -2.51 -18.06
C GLU A 4 7.83 -1.31 -17.73
N THR A 5 7.43 -0.13 -18.20
CA THR A 5 8.23 1.08 -18.02
C THR A 5 7.97 1.66 -16.63
N CYS A 6 8.98 1.58 -15.77
CA CYS A 6 9.02 2.30 -14.50
C CYS A 6 9.71 3.65 -14.68
N ALA A 7 9.25 4.66 -13.95
CA ALA A 7 9.87 5.99 -13.95
C ALA A 7 10.04 6.49 -12.51
N PRO A 8 11.06 7.31 -12.23
CA PRO A 8 11.14 8.08 -11.00
C PRO A 8 9.92 9.01 -10.89
N ARG A 9 9.30 9.03 -9.72
CA ARG A 9 8.13 9.84 -9.38
C ARG A 9 8.50 10.76 -8.22
N PRO A 10 8.43 12.10 -8.40
CA PRO A 10 8.56 13.03 -7.30
C PRO A 10 7.33 12.91 -6.39
N LEU A 11 7.54 13.02 -5.09
CA LEU A 11 6.52 13.07 -4.05
C LEU A 11 6.74 14.32 -3.20
N PHE A 12 5.68 14.90 -2.67
CA PHE A 12 5.71 16.05 -1.75
C PHE A 12 6.51 17.22 -2.34
N GLY A 13 6.12 17.68 -3.53
CA GLY A 13 6.82 18.75 -4.23
C GLY A 13 8.25 18.40 -4.68
N GLY A 14 8.59 17.10 -4.74
CA GLY A 14 9.91 16.62 -5.13
C GLY A 14 10.92 16.49 -3.99
N ALA A 15 10.51 16.77 -2.75
CA ALA A 15 11.34 16.55 -1.57
C ALA A 15 11.67 15.06 -1.37
N ILE A 16 10.79 14.18 -1.83
CA ILE A 16 10.98 12.73 -1.88
C ILE A 16 10.89 12.28 -3.33
N SER A 17 11.58 11.19 -3.68
CA SER A 17 11.33 10.46 -4.93
C SER A 17 11.26 8.96 -4.69
N THR A 18 10.51 8.27 -5.53
CA THR A 18 10.56 6.80 -5.62
C THR A 18 10.37 6.34 -7.07
N THR A 19 10.33 5.04 -7.36
CA THR A 19 10.18 4.49 -8.71
C THR A 19 9.10 3.41 -8.75
N PHE A 20 8.15 3.57 -9.67
CA PHE A 20 7.11 2.58 -9.97
C PHE A 20 6.56 2.76 -11.40
N PRO A 21 5.73 1.83 -11.92
CA PRO A 21 5.23 1.89 -13.28
C PRO A 21 4.48 3.17 -13.67
N VAL A 22 4.66 3.59 -14.91
CA VAL A 22 4.01 4.81 -15.45
C VAL A 22 2.48 4.72 -15.54
N ARG A 23 1.91 3.51 -15.48
CA ARG A 23 0.45 3.28 -15.50
C ARG A 23 -0.28 3.85 -14.29
N PHE A 24 0.43 4.02 -13.17
CA PHE A 24 -0.10 4.67 -11.98
C PHE A 24 -0.27 6.16 -12.24
N GLN A 25 -1.51 6.62 -12.13
CA GLN A 25 -1.93 8.00 -12.32
C GLN A 25 -2.02 8.68 -10.97
N ASP A 26 -1.62 9.94 -10.93
CA ASP A 26 -1.71 10.78 -9.75
C ASP A 26 -3.15 11.24 -9.56
N VAL A 27 -3.70 11.02 -8.37
CA VAL A 27 -5.09 11.38 -8.08
C VAL A 27 -5.25 12.89 -7.85
N SER A 28 -4.17 13.61 -7.54
CA SER A 28 -4.17 15.06 -7.36
C SER A 28 -4.58 15.83 -8.63
N ASP A 29 -4.38 15.23 -9.81
CA ASP A 29 -4.81 15.76 -11.11
C ASP A 29 -6.34 15.89 -11.22
N ILE A 30 -7.08 15.11 -10.43
CA ILE A 30 -8.54 14.97 -10.55
C ILE A 30 -9.24 15.54 -9.31
N ARG A 31 -8.63 15.43 -8.13
CA ARG A 31 -9.21 15.91 -6.87
C ARG A 31 -8.11 16.34 -5.89
N GLN A 32 -8.46 17.21 -4.95
CA GLN A 32 -7.54 17.55 -3.87
C GLN A 32 -7.19 16.31 -3.03
N VAL A 33 -5.90 16.15 -2.74
CA VAL A 33 -5.33 15.17 -1.81
C VAL A 33 -4.67 15.99 -0.68
N PRO A 34 -4.78 15.58 0.59
CA PRO A 34 -4.13 16.28 1.69
C PRO A 34 -2.62 16.39 1.49
N ASP A 35 -2.00 17.50 1.90
CA ASP A 35 -0.58 17.77 1.64
C ASP A 35 0.40 16.75 2.24
N HIS A 36 -0.04 15.98 3.24
CA HIS A 36 0.74 14.89 3.86
C HIS A 36 0.49 13.53 3.22
N GLN A 37 -0.30 13.47 2.14
CA GLN A 37 -0.61 12.26 1.38
C GLN A 37 -0.31 12.44 -0.11
N GLU A 38 0.18 11.39 -0.74
CA GLU A 38 0.30 11.26 -2.19
C GLU A 38 -0.39 9.96 -2.62
N VAL A 39 -1.34 10.04 -3.54
CA VAL A 39 -2.22 8.92 -3.91
C VAL A 39 -2.10 8.65 -5.40
N PHE A 40 -1.69 7.43 -5.72
CA PHE A 40 -1.61 6.95 -7.09
C PHE A 40 -2.54 5.75 -7.29
N VAL A 41 -3.16 5.68 -8.47
CA VAL A 41 -4.03 4.56 -8.84
C VAL A 41 -3.63 4.01 -10.19
N ASP A 42 -3.59 2.68 -10.32
CA ASP A 42 -3.69 2.06 -11.63
C ASP A 42 -5.16 1.79 -11.89
N PRO A 43 -5.80 2.63 -12.71
CA PRO A 43 -7.22 2.49 -12.94
C PRO A 43 -7.47 1.09 -13.51
N ALA A 44 -6.67 0.62 -14.48
CA ALA A 44 -6.91 -0.62 -15.26
C ALA A 44 -7.07 -1.89 -14.42
N ARG A 45 -6.65 -1.84 -13.15
CA ARG A 45 -6.56 -2.99 -12.25
C ARG A 45 -7.17 -2.72 -10.88
N ASP A 46 -7.74 -1.53 -10.68
CA ASP A 46 -8.23 -1.06 -9.38
C ASP A 46 -7.17 -1.12 -8.26
N GLU A 47 -5.88 -1.08 -8.63
CA GLU A 47 -4.75 -1.09 -7.71
C GLU A 47 -4.44 0.35 -7.26
N SER A 48 -4.00 0.52 -6.01
CA SER A 48 -3.57 1.83 -5.53
C SER A 48 -2.26 1.76 -4.76
N LEU A 49 -1.52 2.87 -4.77
CA LEU A 49 -0.26 3.06 -4.06
C LEU A 49 -0.30 4.45 -3.39
N ILE A 50 -0.14 4.47 -2.07
CA ILE A 50 -0.33 5.66 -1.26
C ILE A 50 0.88 5.86 -0.38
N PHE A 51 1.34 7.11 -0.29
CA PHE A 51 2.41 7.55 0.59
C PHE A 51 1.83 8.55 1.58
N GLU A 52 2.06 8.33 2.87
CA GLU A 52 1.53 9.19 3.92
C GLU A 52 2.62 9.55 4.93
N LEU A 53 2.72 10.84 5.26
CA LEU A 53 3.59 11.36 6.30
C LEU A 53 2.79 11.45 7.61
N LEU A 54 3.23 10.72 8.62
CA LEU A 54 2.59 10.66 9.93
C LEU A 54 3.57 11.04 11.04
N ASP A 55 3.05 11.52 12.17
CA ASP A 55 3.85 11.68 13.38
C ASP A 55 4.38 10.31 13.85
N LEU A 56 5.65 10.28 14.26
CA LEU A 56 6.30 9.09 14.77
C LEU A 56 5.51 8.49 15.94
N LYS A 57 5.09 7.23 15.80
CA LYS A 57 4.46 6.47 16.88
C LYS A 57 5.49 5.97 17.88
N SER A 58 5.88 6.84 18.82
CA SER A 58 6.91 6.56 19.84
C SER A 58 6.56 5.39 20.78
N GLU A 59 5.27 5.09 20.93
CA GLU A 59 4.77 3.99 21.77
C GLU A 59 4.93 2.60 21.13
N VAL A 60 5.27 2.53 19.83
CA VAL A 60 5.43 1.28 19.09
C VAL A 60 6.90 1.06 18.75
N ASP A 61 7.38 -0.16 18.99
CA ASP A 61 8.74 -0.55 18.67
C ASP A 61 8.94 -0.68 17.15
N ASP A 62 10.20 -0.65 16.70
CA ASP A 62 10.51 -0.64 15.26
C ASP A 62 9.96 -1.88 14.56
N ALA A 63 10.17 -3.04 15.17
CA ALA A 63 9.77 -4.32 14.61
C ALA A 63 8.24 -4.47 14.58
N GLY A 64 7.50 -3.91 15.55
CA GLY A 64 6.04 -3.99 15.60
C GLY A 64 5.30 -2.92 14.80
N SER A 65 5.98 -1.86 14.35
CA SER A 65 5.34 -0.67 13.78
C SER A 65 4.53 -0.94 12.50
N ALA A 66 5.06 -1.70 11.55
CA ALA A 66 4.35 -2.04 10.32
C ALA A 66 3.09 -2.88 10.62
N LEU A 67 3.20 -3.83 11.54
CA LEU A 67 2.06 -4.65 11.96
C LEU A 67 0.98 -3.81 12.69
N TRP A 68 1.40 -2.82 13.47
CA TRP A 68 0.50 -1.90 14.15
C TRP A 68 -0.33 -1.11 13.14
N PHE A 69 0.30 -0.45 12.15
CA PHE A 69 -0.42 0.30 11.12
C PHE A 69 -1.33 -0.60 10.27
N LEU A 70 -0.89 -1.83 9.97
CA LEU A 70 -1.71 -2.77 9.22
C LEU A 70 -3.00 -3.14 9.98
N ARG A 71 -2.91 -3.30 11.31
CA ARG A 71 -4.08 -3.53 12.17
C ARG A 71 -4.98 -2.30 12.25
N ASP A 72 -4.38 -1.11 12.33
CA ASP A 72 -5.11 0.14 12.40
C ASP A 72 -5.97 0.35 11.16
N ILE A 73 -5.39 0.18 9.97
CA ILE A 73 -6.11 0.21 8.69
C ILE A 73 -7.21 -0.86 8.67
N ALA A 74 -6.91 -2.10 9.08
CA ALA A 74 -7.91 -3.16 9.09
C ALA A 74 -9.15 -2.82 9.95
N ASN A 75 -8.93 -2.16 11.09
CA ASN A 75 -10.00 -1.69 11.98
C ASN A 75 -10.82 -0.58 11.32
N GLU A 76 -10.18 0.35 10.62
CA GLU A 76 -10.87 1.43 9.88
C GLU A 76 -11.69 0.90 8.69
N GLN A 77 -11.27 -0.20 8.07
CA GLN A 77 -12.00 -0.88 7.00
C GLN A 77 -13.21 -1.71 7.50
N ASP A 78 -13.51 -1.71 8.80
CA ASP A 78 -14.47 -2.63 9.44
C ASP A 78 -14.24 -4.09 8.99
N ALA A 79 -12.98 -4.46 8.75
CA ALA A 79 -12.61 -5.74 8.15
C ALA A 79 -13.00 -6.91 9.06
N GLY A 80 -13.66 -7.91 8.49
CA GLY A 80 -14.24 -9.03 9.25
C GLY A 80 -13.27 -10.10 9.65
N ASP A 81 -12.17 -10.19 8.93
CA ASP A 81 -11.02 -11.01 9.20
C ASP A 81 -9.83 -10.31 8.49
N ILE A 82 -8.70 -10.18 9.17
CA ILE A 82 -7.41 -9.84 8.54
C ILE A 82 -6.47 -11.03 8.67
N MET A 83 -6.17 -11.69 7.58
CA MET A 83 -5.10 -12.68 7.58
C MET A 83 -3.79 -11.95 7.32
N VAL A 84 -2.91 -11.86 8.31
CA VAL A 84 -1.53 -11.43 8.01
C VAL A 84 -0.83 -12.58 7.29
N VAL A 85 -0.41 -12.27 6.09
CA VAL A 85 0.25 -13.20 5.18
C VAL A 85 1.75 -13.19 5.48
N GLU A 86 2.30 -12.02 5.74
CA GLU A 86 3.73 -11.83 5.95
C GLU A 86 4.00 -10.60 6.83
N HIS A 87 5.07 -10.66 7.63
CA HIS A 87 5.59 -9.52 8.37
C HIS A 87 7.11 -9.65 8.47
N SER A 88 7.83 -8.59 8.08
CA SER A 88 9.28 -8.53 8.21
C SER A 88 9.68 -7.93 9.55
N GLY A 89 10.84 -8.33 10.07
CA GLY A 89 11.49 -7.56 11.12
C GLY A 89 11.98 -6.18 10.62
N THR A 90 12.76 -5.51 11.47
CA THR A 90 13.36 -4.21 11.18
C THR A 90 14.50 -4.34 10.15
N LEU A 91 14.45 -3.53 9.10
CA LEU A 91 15.49 -3.37 8.08
C LEU A 91 16.12 -1.98 8.20
N GLU A 92 17.44 -1.88 8.25
CA GLU A 92 18.13 -0.59 8.14
C GLU A 92 18.28 -0.19 6.67
N LEU A 93 17.87 1.04 6.32
CA LEU A 93 18.00 1.56 4.95
C LEU A 93 19.32 2.33 4.82
N SER A 94 20.40 1.63 4.49
CA SER A 94 21.79 2.13 4.56
C SER A 94 22.14 3.34 3.67
N GLY A 95 21.19 3.91 2.92
CA GLY A 95 21.36 5.14 2.13
C GLY A 95 20.56 6.35 2.62
N LEU A 96 19.67 6.17 3.59
CA LEU A 96 18.84 7.23 4.15
C LEU A 96 19.38 7.62 5.52
N ARG A 97 19.79 8.89 5.67
CA ARG A 97 20.28 9.42 6.94
C ARG A 97 19.78 10.84 7.14
N PHE A 98 19.25 11.10 8.33
CA PHE A 98 18.93 12.43 8.81
C PHE A 98 19.58 12.59 10.18
N GLY A 99 20.64 13.39 10.28
CA GLY A 99 21.51 13.41 11.46
C GLY A 99 22.35 12.13 11.61
N GLU A 100 22.68 11.74 12.84
CA GLU A 100 23.56 10.58 13.14
C GLU A 100 22.80 9.24 13.38
N GLY A 101 21.47 9.25 13.34
CA GLY A 101 20.66 8.07 13.63
C GLY A 101 20.34 7.22 12.40
N PRO A 102 20.24 5.88 12.54
CA PRO A 102 19.84 5.02 11.43
C PRO A 102 18.36 5.22 11.06
N VAL A 103 18.06 5.18 9.77
CA VAL A 103 16.69 5.06 9.26
C VAL A 103 16.34 3.60 9.16
N VAL A 104 15.21 3.22 9.76
CA VAL A 104 14.73 1.83 9.80
C VAL A 104 13.39 1.69 9.12
N ALA A 105 13.14 0.55 8.50
CA ALA A 105 11.88 0.22 7.86
C ALA A 105 11.38 -1.15 8.29
N GLY A 106 10.07 -1.31 8.39
CA GLY A 106 9.40 -2.61 8.55
C GLY A 106 8.33 -2.78 7.48
N THR A 107 8.01 -4.01 7.11
CA THR A 107 6.95 -4.31 6.14
C THR A 107 5.98 -5.35 6.67
N ALA A 108 4.71 -5.22 6.30
CA ALA A 108 3.65 -6.16 6.63
C ALA A 108 2.74 -6.35 5.43
N VAL A 109 2.25 -7.58 5.23
CA VAL A 109 1.28 -7.91 4.19
C VAL A 109 0.06 -8.55 4.84
N GLY A 110 -1.09 -7.92 4.66
CA GLY A 110 -2.38 -8.41 5.12
C GLY A 110 -3.29 -8.76 3.97
N GLN A 111 -4.22 -9.69 4.20
CA GLN A 111 -5.38 -9.89 3.35
C GLN A 111 -6.63 -9.58 4.16
N LEU A 112 -7.40 -8.61 3.67
CA LEU A 112 -8.60 -8.08 4.28
C LEU A 112 -9.83 -8.66 3.60
N LYS A 113 -10.85 -8.96 4.41
CA LYS A 113 -12.23 -9.14 3.94
C LYS A 113 -13.08 -7.97 4.41
N CYS A 114 -13.52 -7.13 3.49
CA CYS A 114 -14.28 -5.91 3.79
C CYS A 114 -15.46 -5.77 2.83
N THR A 115 -16.58 -5.23 3.30
CA THR A 115 -17.77 -5.00 2.46
C THR A 115 -17.70 -3.69 1.70
N LEU A 116 -16.89 -2.75 2.18
CA LEU A 116 -16.62 -1.46 1.55
C LEU A 116 -15.11 -1.21 1.68
N LEU A 117 -14.44 -0.98 0.55
CA LEU A 117 -13.04 -0.54 0.56
C LEU A 117 -13.02 0.99 0.67
N ARG A 118 -12.64 1.51 1.84
CA ARG A 118 -12.44 2.94 2.07
C ARG A 118 -10.96 3.25 2.01
N ILE A 119 -10.49 3.70 0.86
CA ILE A 119 -9.15 4.28 0.77
C ILE A 119 -9.21 5.64 1.48
N ASN A 120 -8.40 5.83 2.54
CA ASN A 120 -8.49 6.94 3.50
C ASN A 120 -9.11 8.25 2.97
N LYS A 121 -10.24 8.65 3.58
CA LYS A 121 -11.09 9.82 3.31
C LYS A 121 -11.58 10.10 1.87
N PHE A 122 -11.22 9.28 0.90
CA PHE A 122 -11.67 9.46 -0.48
C PHE A 122 -12.22 8.17 -1.05
N THR A 123 -13.54 8.14 -1.21
CA THR A 123 -14.21 7.18 -2.10
C THR A 123 -13.72 7.46 -3.52
N VAL A 124 -12.86 6.60 -4.06
CA VAL A 124 -12.44 6.65 -5.46
C VAL A 124 -13.29 5.65 -6.22
N ASP A 125 -14.22 6.14 -7.03
CA ASP A 125 -14.99 5.31 -7.95
C ASP A 125 -14.23 5.21 -9.29
N ILE A 126 -13.86 4.01 -9.76
CA ILE A 126 -13.04 3.78 -10.97
C ILE A 126 -13.78 2.83 -11.96
N GLU A 127 -14.28 3.34 -13.08
CA GLU A 127 -14.97 2.55 -14.12
C GLU A 127 -14.02 2.06 -15.23
N ILE A 128 -13.86 0.73 -15.48
CA ILE A 128 -13.01 0.19 -16.59
C ILE A 128 -13.51 -1.09 -17.30
N LEU A 129 -13.15 -1.16 -18.60
CA LEU A 129 -13.42 -2.16 -19.66
C LEU A 129 -12.46 -3.38 -19.70
N GLU A 130 -13.01 -4.55 -20.06
CA GLU A 130 -12.45 -5.91 -19.96
C GLU A 130 -11.52 -6.39 -21.11
N ASN A 131 -10.48 -7.21 -20.81
CA ASN A 131 -10.28 -8.56 -21.40
C ASN A 131 -9.10 -9.42 -20.86
N SER A 132 -9.36 -10.74 -20.84
CA SER A 132 -8.63 -12.01 -20.52
C SER A 132 -7.23 -12.28 -21.17
N GLN A 133 -6.31 -13.24 -20.83
CA GLN A 133 -6.19 -14.44 -19.96
C GLN A 133 -4.71 -15.02 -19.93
N LEU A 134 -4.32 -15.80 -18.88
CA LEU A 134 -3.29 -16.92 -18.77
C LEU A 134 -1.75 -16.61 -18.84
N GLU A 135 -0.75 -17.24 -18.16
CA GLU A 135 -0.58 -18.12 -16.95
C GLU A 135 0.96 -18.32 -16.58
N PHE A 136 1.28 -18.67 -15.30
CA PHE A 136 2.47 -19.34 -14.67
C PHE A 136 3.86 -18.68 -14.27
N THR A 137 4.03 -18.50 -12.93
CA THR A 137 5.09 -18.81 -11.89
C THR A 137 6.63 -18.57 -12.04
N LEU A 138 7.21 -17.76 -11.13
CA LEU A 138 8.18 -18.11 -10.03
C LEU A 138 9.09 -16.92 -9.64
N ALA A 139 9.06 -16.48 -8.36
CA ALA A 139 10.18 -15.76 -7.74
C ALA A 139 10.20 -15.94 -6.20
N LYS A 140 10.61 -17.14 -5.75
CA LYS A 140 11.02 -17.40 -4.36
C LYS A 140 12.52 -17.09 -4.22
N HIS A 141 12.90 -15.97 -3.60
CA HIS A 141 14.17 -15.90 -2.86
C HIS A 141 14.39 -14.78 -1.83
N TRP A 142 13.36 -14.06 -1.39
CA TRP A 142 13.52 -13.04 -0.33
C TRP A 142 12.46 -13.24 0.75
N LEU A 143 12.68 -14.25 1.59
CA LEU A 143 11.80 -14.74 2.66
C LEU A 143 12.66 -15.58 3.63
N LYS A 144 13.48 -14.95 4.48
CA LYS A 144 14.19 -15.72 5.53
C LYS A 144 13.76 -15.44 6.95
N ASP A 145 13.07 -14.34 7.23
CA ASP A 145 12.58 -14.04 8.59
C ASP A 145 11.13 -13.52 8.59
N ALA A 146 10.24 -14.19 7.85
CA ALA A 146 8.81 -13.90 7.87
C ALA A 146 8.11 -14.71 8.99
N TYR A 147 7.73 -14.04 10.06
CA TYR A 147 6.76 -14.58 11.00
C TYR A 147 5.37 -14.44 10.39
N VAL A 148 4.71 -15.56 10.08
CA VAL A 148 3.29 -15.58 9.72
C VAL A 148 2.50 -15.33 11.00
N ALA A 149 2.03 -14.09 11.20
CA ALA A 149 1.09 -13.78 12.27
C ALA A 149 -0.33 -14.05 11.77
N GLN A 150 -1.15 -14.80 12.50
CA GLN A 150 -2.59 -14.83 12.25
C GLN A 150 -3.24 -13.76 13.13
N ILE A 151 -3.96 -12.81 12.54
CA ILE A 151 -4.67 -11.76 13.27
C ILE A 151 -6.17 -12.00 13.11
N PHE A 152 -6.93 -11.71 14.15
CA PHE A 152 -8.39 -11.66 14.07
C PHE A 152 -8.80 -10.20 14.24
N ALA A 153 -9.44 -9.63 13.21
CA ALA A 153 -10.15 -8.35 13.29
C ALA A 153 -11.65 -8.66 13.28
N VAL A 154 -12.47 -7.85 13.95
CA VAL A 154 -13.92 -8.10 14.09
C VAL A 154 -14.67 -7.08 13.26
N SER A 155 -15.46 -7.53 12.28
CA SER A 155 -16.28 -6.63 11.44
C SER A 155 -17.47 -6.05 12.20
N LYS A 156 -17.75 -4.78 11.92
CA LYS A 156 -19.00 -4.08 12.26
C LYS A 156 -19.85 -3.73 11.02
N GLY A 157 -19.61 -4.39 9.89
CA GLY A 157 -20.23 -4.11 8.60
C GLY A 157 -21.75 -4.32 8.61
N ARG A 158 -22.48 -3.43 7.91
CA ARG A 158 -23.95 -3.51 7.75
C ARG A 158 -24.37 -4.52 6.68
N GLN A 159 -23.48 -4.83 5.74
CA GLN A 159 -23.70 -5.83 4.69
C GLN A 159 -23.17 -7.17 5.19
N GLY A 160 -23.96 -8.23 5.06
CA GLY A 160 -23.60 -9.55 5.57
C GLY A 160 -22.30 -10.11 5.00
N ARG A 161 -21.83 -11.24 5.54
CA ARG A 161 -20.61 -11.92 5.06
C ARG A 161 -20.66 -12.26 3.56
N GLU A 162 -21.86 -12.41 2.98
CA GLU A 162 -22.04 -12.66 1.55
C GLU A 162 -21.64 -11.51 0.61
N ALA A 163 -21.40 -10.29 1.11
CA ALA A 163 -21.03 -9.12 0.31
C ALA A 163 -19.56 -8.69 0.47
N GLN A 164 -18.70 -9.54 1.04
CA GLN A 164 -17.31 -9.21 1.31
C GLN A 164 -16.44 -9.25 0.04
N ASN A 165 -15.72 -8.15 -0.20
CA ASN A 165 -14.58 -8.08 -1.09
C ASN A 165 -13.36 -8.73 -0.42
N ILE A 166 -12.44 -9.22 -1.24
CA ILE A 166 -11.12 -9.70 -0.78
C ILE A 166 -10.08 -8.77 -1.36
N VAL A 167 -9.29 -8.15 -0.49
CA VAL A 167 -8.25 -7.19 -0.87
C VAL A 167 -6.98 -7.58 -0.14
N ARG A 168 -5.85 -7.60 -0.86
CA ARG A 168 -4.53 -7.71 -0.24
C ARG A 168 -3.95 -6.31 -0.05
N LEU A 169 -3.40 -6.06 1.12
CA LEU A 169 -2.80 -4.81 1.54
C LEU A 169 -1.32 -5.06 1.85
N TYR A 170 -0.47 -4.35 1.13
CA TYR A 170 0.96 -4.28 1.41
C TYR A 170 1.23 -2.99 2.16
N LEU A 171 2.03 -3.06 3.22
CA LEU A 171 2.36 -1.91 4.04
C LEU A 171 3.86 -1.88 4.36
N ALA A 172 4.48 -0.73 4.18
CA ALA A 172 5.80 -0.43 4.70
C ALA A 172 5.71 0.77 5.61
N ASN A 173 6.39 0.71 6.74
CA ASN A 173 6.63 1.86 7.60
C ASN A 173 8.12 2.19 7.59
N ILE A 174 8.50 3.36 7.08
CA ILE A 174 9.86 3.90 7.11
C ILE A 174 9.93 4.92 8.25
N ARG A 175 10.67 4.61 9.31
CA ARG A 175 10.77 5.43 10.51
C ARG A 175 11.92 6.41 10.40
N LEU A 176 11.58 7.70 10.29
CA LEU A 176 12.51 8.82 10.30
C LEU A 176 12.59 9.41 11.71
N LYS A 177 13.15 8.64 12.66
CA LYS A 177 13.09 8.98 14.10
C LYS A 177 13.63 10.37 14.44
N ASN A 178 14.73 10.77 13.82
CA ASN A 178 15.34 12.08 14.05
C ASN A 178 14.51 13.23 13.49
N ALA A 179 13.59 12.94 12.56
CA ALA A 179 12.61 13.87 12.03
C ALA A 179 11.27 13.80 12.77
N GLY A 180 11.08 12.85 13.69
CA GLY A 180 9.81 12.63 14.37
C GLY A 180 8.69 12.16 13.43
N THR A 181 9.02 11.52 12.31
CA THR A 181 8.05 11.12 11.27
C THR A 181 8.10 9.62 10.99
N ASP A 182 6.94 9.00 10.82
CA ASP A 182 6.74 7.70 10.18
C ASP A 182 6.22 7.94 8.75
N VAL A 183 6.89 7.39 7.74
CA VAL A 183 6.41 7.40 6.35
C VAL A 183 5.75 6.05 6.06
N VAL A 184 4.43 6.06 5.92
CA VAL A 184 3.64 4.86 5.69
C VAL A 184 3.34 4.74 4.19
N ILE A 185 3.80 3.65 3.59
CA ILE A 185 3.53 3.31 2.19
C ILE A 185 2.54 2.16 2.19
N THR A 186 1.39 2.35 1.54
CA THR A 186 0.39 1.28 1.39
C THR A 186 0.11 0.99 -0.07
N ALA A 187 -0.04 -0.29 -0.42
CA ALA A 187 -0.51 -0.69 -1.73
C ALA A 187 -1.69 -1.66 -1.60
N TYR A 188 -2.78 -1.35 -2.30
CA TYR A 188 -3.99 -2.16 -2.32
C TYR A 188 -4.07 -2.97 -3.61
N GLU A 189 -4.34 -4.25 -3.46
CA GLU A 189 -4.55 -5.23 -4.54
C GLU A 189 -5.92 -5.87 -4.36
N PRO A 190 -6.95 -5.43 -5.09
CA PRO A 190 -8.20 -6.16 -5.14
C PRO A 190 -7.97 -7.58 -5.68
N LEU A 191 -8.47 -8.59 -4.98
CA LEU A 191 -8.45 -9.99 -5.40
C LEU A 191 -9.84 -10.46 -5.84
N LEU A 192 -10.88 -9.95 -5.18
CA LEU A 192 -12.28 -10.22 -5.49
C LEU A 192 -13.12 -9.00 -5.11
N ILE A 193 -13.84 -8.44 -6.08
CA ILE A 193 -14.94 -7.50 -5.82
C ILE A 193 -16.25 -8.28 -5.88
N ASN A 194 -16.98 -8.28 -4.77
CA ASN A 194 -18.23 -9.00 -4.67
C ASN A 194 -19.35 -8.21 -5.37
N PRO A 195 -20.14 -8.82 -6.26
CA PRO A 195 -21.25 -8.13 -6.94
C PRO A 195 -22.31 -7.53 -6.00
N LEU A 196 -22.41 -8.04 -4.76
CA LEU A 196 -23.32 -7.54 -3.73
C LEU A 196 -22.73 -6.41 -2.87
N SER A 197 -21.43 -6.12 -3.02
CA SER A 197 -20.76 -5.01 -2.32
C SER A 197 -21.18 -3.67 -2.91
N GLU A 198 -21.22 -2.63 -2.09
CA GLU A 198 -21.38 -1.25 -2.60
C GLU A 198 -20.26 -0.84 -3.56
N SER A 199 -19.07 -1.44 -3.40
CA SER A 199 -17.91 -1.18 -4.26
C SER A 199 -18.14 -1.64 -5.71
N ALA A 200 -18.99 -2.66 -5.95
CA ALA A 200 -19.30 -3.15 -7.29
C ALA A 200 -20.06 -2.14 -8.18
N ARG A 201 -20.57 -1.05 -7.59
CA ARG A 201 -21.19 0.04 -8.37
C ARG A 201 -20.16 0.96 -8.99
N ALA A 202 -18.97 0.98 -8.41
CA ALA A 202 -17.89 1.90 -8.71
C ALA A 202 -16.86 1.25 -9.61
N VAL A 203 -16.57 -0.04 -9.37
CA VAL A 203 -15.59 -0.85 -10.08
C VAL A 203 -16.22 -2.16 -10.57
N ALA A 204 -15.62 -2.78 -11.59
CA ALA A 204 -16.13 -4.05 -12.11
C ALA A 204 -16.10 -5.16 -11.05
N SER A 205 -17.25 -5.82 -10.83
CA SER A 205 -17.33 -6.94 -9.89
C SER A 205 -16.76 -8.23 -10.48
N GLY A 206 -16.14 -9.06 -9.66
CA GLY A 206 -15.58 -10.33 -10.07
C GLY A 206 -14.18 -10.57 -9.49
N PRO A 207 -13.58 -11.72 -9.79
CA PRO A 207 -12.19 -11.99 -9.44
C PRO A 207 -11.26 -11.07 -10.25
N ALA A 208 -10.23 -10.55 -9.61
CA ALA A 208 -9.23 -9.75 -10.30
C ALA A 208 -8.36 -10.62 -11.23
N VAL A 209 -8.01 -10.07 -12.40
CA VAL A 209 -7.03 -10.68 -13.30
C VAL A 209 -5.63 -10.40 -12.74
N PRO A 210 -4.78 -11.42 -12.48
CA PRO A 210 -3.42 -11.20 -11.99
C PRO A 210 -2.60 -10.30 -12.92
N ALA A 211 -1.77 -9.41 -12.36
CA ALA A 211 -1.02 -8.41 -13.12
C ALA A 211 -0.11 -9.02 -14.19
N GLN A 212 0.53 -10.15 -13.87
CA GLN A 212 1.39 -10.84 -14.83
C GLN A 212 0.63 -11.28 -16.07
N GLN A 213 -0.65 -11.68 -15.94
CA GLN A 213 -1.48 -12.09 -17.07
C GLN A 213 -1.88 -10.89 -17.94
N ALA A 214 -1.96 -9.71 -17.35
CA ALA A 214 -2.18 -8.45 -18.06
C ALA A 214 -0.88 -7.86 -18.67
N GLY A 215 0.26 -8.54 -18.52
CA GLY A 215 1.56 -8.02 -18.97
C GLY A 215 2.10 -6.89 -18.10
N CYS A 216 1.56 -6.71 -16.90
CA CYS A 216 1.96 -5.69 -15.93
C CYS A 216 2.79 -6.32 -14.80
N LEU A 217 3.64 -5.51 -14.16
CA LEU A 217 4.29 -5.90 -12.91
C LEU A 217 3.24 -6.09 -11.81
N PRO A 218 3.39 -7.13 -10.98
CA PRO A 218 2.57 -7.33 -9.80
C PRO A 218 2.73 -6.19 -8.82
N ILE A 219 1.65 -5.83 -8.15
CA ILE A 219 1.66 -4.82 -7.10
C ILE A 219 2.67 -5.13 -5.99
N SER A 220 2.97 -6.40 -5.71
CA SER A 220 4.03 -6.78 -4.77
C SER A 220 5.42 -6.31 -5.21
N GLU A 221 5.73 -6.41 -6.51
CA GLU A 221 6.99 -5.94 -7.08
C GLU A 221 7.01 -4.41 -7.17
N ILE A 222 5.86 -3.80 -7.48
CA ILE A 222 5.72 -2.35 -7.49
C ILE A 222 5.92 -1.76 -6.11
N PHE A 223 5.28 -2.33 -5.10
CA PHE A 223 5.43 -1.97 -3.70
C PHE A 223 6.89 -2.10 -3.27
N LYS A 224 7.56 -3.20 -3.63
CA LYS A 224 8.98 -3.38 -3.37
C LYS A 224 9.84 -2.32 -4.07
N LEU A 225 9.59 -2.02 -5.34
CA LEU A 225 10.30 -0.97 -6.07
C LEU A 225 10.09 0.40 -5.39
N ALA A 226 8.87 0.69 -4.95
CA ALA A 226 8.52 1.93 -4.27
C ALA A 226 9.25 2.08 -2.93
N VAL A 227 9.35 1.01 -2.15
CA VAL A 227 10.07 1.01 -0.86
C VAL A 227 11.58 1.09 -1.06
N MET A 228 12.13 0.29 -1.99
CA MET A 228 13.59 0.17 -2.18
C MET A 228 14.22 1.37 -2.89
N ASN A 229 13.45 2.10 -3.68
CA ASN A 229 13.90 3.32 -4.37
C ASN A 229 13.44 4.59 -3.65
N PHE A 230 12.88 4.48 -2.43
CA PHE A 230 12.51 5.63 -1.64
C PHE A 230 13.76 6.45 -1.28
N ASN A 231 13.78 7.70 -1.72
CA ASN A 231 14.87 8.61 -1.47
C ASN A 231 14.36 9.98 -1.02
N VAL A 232 15.02 10.55 -0.02
CA VAL A 232 14.74 11.89 0.50
C VAL A 232 15.81 12.85 -0.02
N HIS A 233 15.39 13.83 -0.81
CA HIS A 233 16.26 14.87 -1.39
C HIS A 233 16.24 16.15 -0.58
N ASP A 234 15.10 16.50 0.00
CA ASP A 234 14.95 17.69 0.84
C ASP A 234 14.37 17.33 2.20
N TRP A 235 15.24 17.31 3.21
CA TRP A 235 14.87 17.01 4.59
C TRP A 235 14.14 18.17 5.29
N ASN A 236 14.10 19.37 4.70
CA ASN A 236 13.31 20.48 5.27
C ASN A 236 11.81 20.18 5.26
N LEU A 237 11.37 19.21 4.44
CA LEU A 237 10.02 18.68 4.45
C LEU A 237 9.54 18.34 5.87
N PHE A 238 10.42 17.82 6.72
CA PHE A 238 10.08 17.37 8.08
C PHE A 238 10.31 18.42 9.17
N ASN A 239 10.88 19.58 8.83
CA ASN A 239 11.21 20.62 9.81
C ASN A 239 10.02 21.55 10.15
N GLY A 240 8.84 21.32 9.57
CA GLY A 240 7.68 22.22 9.63
C GLY A 240 6.88 22.23 10.94
N GLY A 241 7.37 21.61 12.01
CA GLY A 241 6.64 21.45 13.27
C GLY A 241 7.43 21.86 14.53
N GLN A 242 8.13 23.00 14.51
CA GLN A 242 8.56 23.69 15.75
C GLN A 242 7.56 24.75 16.17
#